data_AF-A5LGJ4-F1
#
_entry.id   AF-A5LGJ4-F1
#
_cell.length_a   1.000
_cell.length_b   1.000
_cell.length_c   1.000
_cell.angle_alpha   90.00
_cell.angle_beta   90.00
_cell.angle_gamma   90.00
#
_symmetry.space_group_name_H-M   'P 1'
#
loop_
_entity.id
_entity.type
_entity.pdbx_description
1 polymer ?
#
loop_
_entity_poly.entity_id
_entity_poly.type
_entity_poly.pdbx_seq_one_letter_code
_entity_poly.pdbx_strand_id
1 'polypeptide(L)' 'MRKELDLDKFITHRIPFTEINKAFEYMLRGEGLRCVISMEE' A
#
# COMPACT_ATOMS: atom_id res chain seq x y z
N MET A 1 12.78 21.40 15.01
CA MET A 1 12.05 20.21 14.53
C MET A 1 11.75 20.39 13.06
N ARG A 2 12.17 19.46 12.20
CA ARG A 2 11.67 19.43 10.81
C ARG A 2 10.18 19.09 10.86
N LYS A 3 9.33 19.93 10.27
CA LYS A 3 7.87 19.75 10.18
C LYS A 3 7.50 18.83 9.02
N GLU A 4 8.25 17.75 8.85
CA GLU A 4 8.08 16.82 7.73
C GLU A 4 7.14 15.68 8.17
N LEU A 5 6.20 15.33 7.29
CA LEU A 5 5.30 14.21 7.47
C LEU A 5 5.97 12.95 6.94
N ASP A 6 6.20 11.97 7.82
CA ASP A 6 6.58 10.61 7.43
C ASP A 6 5.34 9.88 6.90
N LEU A 7 5.29 9.71 5.57
CA LEU A 7 4.19 9.04 4.87
C LEU A 7 4.44 7.53 4.71
N ASP A 8 5.70 7.09 4.73
CA ASP A 8 6.07 5.71 4.45
C ASP A 8 5.53 4.75 5.51
N LYS A 9 5.43 5.21 6.76
CA LYS A 9 4.83 4.43 7.86
C LYS A 9 3.37 4.01 7.64
N PHE A 10 2.64 4.66 6.73
CA PHE A 10 1.26 4.29 6.41
C PHE A 10 1.17 3.23 5.30
N ILE A 11 2.25 2.97 4.58
CA ILE A 11 2.29 2.02 3.47
C ILE A 11 2.61 0.63 4.01
N THR A 12 1.57 -0.18 4.17
CA THR A 12 1.68 -1.56 4.67
C THR A 12 1.98 -2.58 3.56
N HIS A 13 1.56 -2.28 2.32
CA HIS A 13 1.67 -3.18 1.19
C HIS A 13 2.16 -2.43 -0.05
N ARG A 14 3.01 -3.07 -0.83
CA ARG A 14 3.41 -2.66 -2.17
C ARG A 14 3.18 -3.86 -3.08
N ILE A 15 2.37 -3.69 -4.12
CA ILE A 15 1.89 -4.78 -4.97
C ILE A 15 2.01 -4.34 -6.42
N PRO A 16 2.51 -5.18 -7.34
CA PRO A 16 2.50 -4.85 -8.76
C PRO A 16 1.08 -4.81 -9.32
N PHE A 17 0.86 -4.03 -10.37
CA PHE A 17 -0.46 -3.90 -11.00
C PHE A 17 -1.04 -5.26 -11.45
N THR A 18 -0.18 -6.20 -11.84
CA THR A 18 -0.53 -7.58 -12.20
C THR A 18 -1.24 -8.34 -11.07
N GLU A 19 -1.02 -7.96 -9.81
CA GLU A 19 -1.61 -8.55 -8.61
C GLU A 19 -2.71 -7.67 -7.99
N ILE A 20 -3.31 -6.73 -8.72
CA ILE A 20 -4.27 -5.76 -8.16
C ILE A 20 -5.41 -6.40 -7.35
N ASN A 21 -5.88 -7.59 -7.72
CA ASN A 21 -6.94 -8.29 -6.99
C ASN A 21 -6.53 -8.62 -5.54
N LYS A 22 -5.25 -8.91 -5.28
CA LYS A 22 -4.71 -9.14 -3.94
C LYS A 22 -4.79 -7.89 -3.07
N ALA A 23 -4.65 -6.70 -3.65
CA ALA A 23 -4.84 -5.44 -2.94
C ALA A 23 -6.28 -5.30 -2.42
N PHE A 24 -7.26 -5.71 -3.24
CA PHE A 24 -8.67 -5.72 -2.83
C PHE A 24 -8.95 -6.77 -1.74
N GLU A 25 -8.32 -7.95 -1.82
CA GLU A 25 -8.44 -8.96 -0.75
C GLU A 25 -7.94 -8.43 0.60
N TYR A 26 -6.76 -7.80 0.64
CA TYR A 26 -6.24 -7.18 1.86
C TYR A 26 -7.18 -6.08 2.40
N MET A 27 -7.77 -5.28 1.52
CA MET A 27 -8.73 -4.26 1.92
C MET A 27 -9.98 -4.86 2.55
N LEU A 28 -10.55 -5.92 1.94
CA LEU A 28 -11.74 -6.60 2.46
C LEU A 28 -11.48 -7.29 3.80
N ARG A 29 -10.28 -7.84 4.00
CA ARG A 29 -9.88 -8.49 5.26
C ARG A 29 -9.46 -7.51 6.36
N GLY A 30 -9.25 -6.23 6.02
CA GLY A 30 -8.70 -5.24 6.94
C GLY A 30 -7.22 -5.48 7.26
N GLU A 31 -6.49 -6.16 6.38
CA GLU A 31 -5.10 -6.57 6.57
C GLU A 31 -4.09 -5.49 6.16
N GLY A 32 -4.46 -4.20 6.16
CA GLY A 32 -3.54 -3.12 5.81
C GLY A 32 -4.09 -1.71 6.04
N LEU A 33 -3.20 -0.71 6.10
CA LEU A 33 -3.56 0.71 6.19
C LEU A 33 -3.65 1.35 4.81
N ARG A 34 -2.55 1.28 4.05
CA ARG A 34 -2.47 1.66 2.64
C ARG A 34 -1.70 0.61 1.86
N CYS A 35 -2.17 0.39 0.63
CA CYS A 35 -1.48 -0.37 -0.39
C CYS A 35 -1.04 0.60 -1.50
N VAL A 36 0.23 0.51 -1.92
CA VAL A 36 0.72 1.20 -3.11
C VAL A 36 0.76 0.19 -4.25
N ILE A 37 0.21 0.57 -5.40
CA ILE A 37 0.26 -0.22 -6.62
C ILE A 37 1.46 0.26 -7.45
N SER A 38 2.42 -0.62 -7.71
CA SER A 38 3.51 -0.33 -8.64
C SER A 38 3.07 -0.65 -10.06
N MET A 39 3.40 0.24 -10.99
CA MET A 39 3.14 0.06 -12.42
C MET A 39 4.27 -0.71 -13.13
N GLU A 40 5.38 -0.92 -12.43
CA GLU A 40 6.50 -1.78 -12.84
C GLU A 40 6.12 -3.25 -12.62
N GLU A 41 6.67 -4.15 -13.45
CA GLU A 41 6.43 -5.61 -13.40
C GLU A 41 6.81 -6.25 -12.07
#